data_AF-A0A2T5MI36-F1
#
_entry.id   AF-A0A2T5MI36-F1
#
_cell.length_a   1.000
_cell.length_b   1.000
_cell.length_c   1.000
_cell.angle_alpha   90.00
_cell.angle_beta   90.00
_cell.angle_gamma   90.00
#
_symmetry.space_group_name_H-M   'P 1'
#
loop_
_entity.id
_entity.type
_entity.pdbx_description
1 polymer ?
#
loop_
_entity_poly.entity_id
_entity_poly.type
_entity_poly.pdbx_seq_one_letter_code
_entity_poly.pdbx_strand_id
1 'polypeptide(L)'
;MTRLRYGFDPSLPNADNPPWTKLATIAEYLEDCEVIPPDLAAWLGEAIRHSGQDRNELLRRLGLAKGRGKPSADPKAWLKYGEEICELEEKGMKPEAAIARVSATINNGLNEKYNRTQLQKFRDEYRKARHSSQAQ
;
A
#
# COMPACT_ATOMS: atom_id res chain seq x y z
N MET A 1 1.72 16.50 21.95
CA MET A 1 1.38 15.14 21.46
C MET A 1 1.91 14.99 20.04
N THR A 2 3.13 14.47 19.91
CA THR A 2 3.83 14.29 18.63
C THR A 2 3.38 12.98 17.98
N ARG A 3 2.81 13.06 16.78
CA ARG A 3 2.47 11.89 15.95
C ARG A 3 3.77 11.20 15.52
N LEU A 4 4.06 10.02 16.05
CA LEU A 4 5.09 9.14 15.48
C LEU A 4 4.63 8.71 14.09
N ARG A 5 5.36 9.16 13.06
CA ARG A 5 5.15 8.74 11.68
C ARG A 5 5.51 7.25 11.61
N TYR A 6 4.58 6.44 11.15
CA TYR A 6 4.90 5.07 10.75
C TYR A 6 5.97 5.12 9.66
N GLY A 7 7.08 4.44 9.88
CA GLY A 7 8.18 4.32 8.93
C GLY A 7 9.54 4.62 9.57
N PHE A 8 10.47 3.71 9.31
CA PHE A 8 11.93 3.90 9.31
C PHE A 8 12.42 5.33 9.60
N ASP A 9 13.15 5.49 10.70
CA ASP A 9 13.87 6.73 11.00
C ASP A 9 15.31 6.63 10.44
N PRO A 10 15.63 7.32 9.32
CA PRO A 10 16.94 7.27 8.70
C PRO A 10 18.05 7.93 9.53
N SER A 11 17.76 8.56 10.68
CA SER A 11 18.78 9.18 11.52
C SER A 11 19.48 8.22 12.50
N LEU A 12 19.10 6.94 12.53
CA LEU A 12 19.82 5.95 13.33
C LEU A 12 21.09 5.49 12.58
N PRO A 13 22.28 5.48 13.22
CA PRO A 13 23.58 5.21 12.58
C PRO A 13 23.74 3.80 11.99
N ASN A 14 22.71 2.96 12.08
CA ASN A 14 22.62 1.62 11.49
C ASN A 14 21.46 1.48 10.49
N ALA A 15 20.99 2.59 9.91
CA ALA A 15 19.82 2.66 9.02
C ALA A 15 19.98 1.80 7.74
N ASP A 16 21.19 1.62 7.21
CA ASP A 16 21.40 0.95 5.92
C ASP A 16 21.47 -0.59 5.97
N ASN A 17 21.60 -1.18 7.15
CA ASN A 17 21.69 -2.64 7.25
C ASN A 17 20.31 -3.29 7.08
N PRO A 18 20.17 -4.30 6.20
CA PRO A 18 18.94 -5.06 6.05
C PRO A 18 18.46 -5.60 7.41
N PRO A 19 17.15 -5.62 7.68
CA PRO A 19 16.59 -6.17 8.92
C PRO A 19 17.10 -7.56 9.31
N TRP A 20 17.29 -8.44 8.33
CA TRP A 20 17.84 -9.78 8.54
C TRP A 20 19.30 -9.74 8.99
N THR A 21 20.10 -8.82 8.48
CA THR A 21 21.50 -8.62 8.89
C THR A 21 21.57 -8.19 10.35
N LYS A 22 20.71 -7.25 10.78
CA LYS A 22 20.64 -6.82 12.18
C LYS A 22 20.30 -7.97 13.13
N LEU A 23 19.38 -8.84 12.75
CA LEU A 23 19.03 -10.02 13.54
C LEU A 23 20.14 -11.06 13.58
N ALA A 24 20.82 -11.29 12.46
CA ALA A 24 21.98 -12.18 12.39
C ALA A 24 23.09 -11.68 13.32
N THR A 25 23.41 -10.38 13.27
CA THR A 25 24.37 -9.77 14.19
C THR A 25 23.93 -9.93 15.64
N ILE A 26 22.67 -9.67 15.99
CA ILE A 26 22.20 -9.91 17.38
C ILE A 26 22.38 -11.38 17.78
N ALA A 27 22.11 -12.33 16.88
CA ALA A 27 22.29 -13.74 17.15
C ALA A 27 23.77 -14.09 17.40
N GLU A 28 24.70 -13.57 16.61
CA GLU A 28 26.15 -13.75 16.80
C GLU A 28 26.58 -13.27 18.20
N TYR A 29 26.21 -12.05 18.60
CA TYR A 29 26.54 -11.53 19.93
C TYR A 29 25.94 -12.38 21.06
N LEU A 30 24.74 -12.92 20.87
CA LEU A 30 24.11 -13.81 21.85
C LEU A 30 24.80 -15.17 21.94
N GLU A 31 25.24 -15.73 20.82
CA GLU A 31 25.99 -16.99 20.76
C GLU A 31 27.36 -16.85 21.44
N ASP A 32 28.04 -15.74 21.21
CA ASP A 32 29.33 -15.41 21.83
C ASP A 32 29.20 -14.93 23.29
N CYS A 33 27.97 -14.86 23.82
CA CYS A 33 27.64 -14.33 25.15
C CYS A 33 28.16 -12.89 25.37
N GLU A 34 28.27 -12.12 24.28
CA GLU A 34 28.71 -10.73 24.28
C GLU A 34 27.56 -9.75 24.51
N VAL A 35 27.92 -8.52 24.87
CA VAL A 35 26.93 -7.45 25.06
C VAL A 35 26.47 -6.95 23.70
N ILE A 36 25.17 -7.10 23.43
CA ILE A 36 24.54 -6.59 22.20
C ILE A 36 24.78 -5.07 22.10
N PRO A 37 25.21 -4.55 20.94
CA PRO A 37 25.36 -3.12 20.71
C PRO A 37 24.10 -2.34 21.08
N PRO A 38 24.22 -1.19 21.80
CA PRO A 38 23.08 -0.44 22.31
C PRO A 38 22.02 -0.09 21.25
N ASP A 39 22.45 0.23 20.03
CA ASP A 39 21.55 0.56 18.93
C ASP A 39 20.70 -0.63 18.48
N LEU A 40 21.30 -1.83 18.42
CA LEU A 40 20.60 -3.07 18.05
C LEU A 40 19.65 -3.52 19.16
N ALA A 41 20.08 -3.38 20.42
CA ALA A 41 19.24 -3.66 21.58
C ALA A 41 18.04 -2.70 21.66
N ALA A 42 18.25 -1.40 21.41
CA ALA A 42 17.19 -0.41 21.37
C ALA A 42 16.21 -0.70 20.22
N TRP A 43 16.72 -0.97 19.02
CA TRP A 43 15.91 -1.33 17.87
C TRP A 43 15.02 -2.56 18.12
N LEU A 44 15.59 -3.65 18.62
CA LEU A 44 14.85 -4.88 18.94
C LEU A 44 13.86 -4.65 20.09
N GLY A 45 14.29 -3.96 21.14
CA GLY A 45 13.46 -3.65 22.31
C GLY A 45 12.26 -2.77 21.96
N GLU A 46 12.43 -1.78 21.10
CA GLU A 46 11.33 -0.96 20.61
C GLU A 46 10.34 -1.76 19.76
N ALA A 47 10.84 -2.64 18.89
CA ALA A 47 9.98 -3.52 18.10
C ALA A 47 9.12 -4.41 19.00
N ILE A 48 9.72 -5.05 20.02
CA ILE A 48 9.01 -5.89 20.99
C ILE A 48 8.00 -5.07 21.78
N ARG A 49 8.43 -3.97 22.41
CA ARG A 49 7.59 -3.14 23.30
C ARG A 49 6.34 -2.64 22.59
N HIS A 50 6.48 -2.21 21.34
CA HIS A 50 5.37 -1.63 20.59
C HIS A 50 4.59 -2.63 19.74
N SER A 51 5.04 -3.88 19.65
CA SER A 51 4.29 -4.95 18.98
C SER A 51 3.04 -5.38 19.74
N GLY A 52 2.99 -5.15 21.06
CA GLY A 52 1.87 -5.59 21.89
C GLY A 52 1.65 -7.11 21.83
N GLN A 53 2.73 -7.89 21.69
CA GLN A 53 2.69 -9.35 21.48
C GLN A 53 2.01 -9.80 20.17
N ASP A 54 1.65 -8.88 19.27
CA ASP A 54 1.16 -9.22 17.94
C ASP A 54 2.33 -9.59 17.03
N ARG A 55 2.34 -10.84 16.56
CA ARG A 55 3.39 -11.37 15.67
C ARG A 55 3.54 -10.57 14.39
N ASN A 56 2.44 -10.16 13.76
CA ASN A 56 2.49 -9.45 12.48
C ASN A 56 3.01 -8.02 12.67
N GLU A 57 2.63 -7.39 13.77
CA GLU A 57 3.11 -6.06 14.14
C GLU A 57 4.59 -6.08 14.51
N LEU A 58 5.04 -7.13 15.22
CA LEU A 58 6.47 -7.35 15.46
C LEU A 58 7.25 -7.44 14.15
N LEU A 59 6.82 -8.29 13.21
CA LEU A 59 7.49 -8.44 11.91
C LEU A 59 7.48 -7.13 11.09
N ARG A 60 6.43 -6.32 11.19
CA ARG A 60 6.37 -5.00 10.55
C ARG A 60 7.34 -4.01 11.17
N ARG A 61 7.43 -3.98 12.50
CA ARG A 61 8.33 -3.08 13.25
C ARG A 61 9.79 -3.43 13.07
N LEU A 62 10.08 -4.72 12.92
CA LEU A 62 11.39 -5.19 12.50
C LEU A 62 11.70 -4.88 11.03
N GLY A 63 10.71 -4.45 10.22
CA GLY A 63 10.89 -4.22 8.78
C GLY A 63 10.96 -5.51 7.95
N LEU A 64 10.66 -6.67 8.54
CA LEU A 64 10.64 -7.98 7.88
C LEU A 64 9.35 -8.21 7.08
N ALA A 65 8.27 -7.57 7.48
CA ALA A 65 7.01 -7.58 6.76
C ALA A 65 6.70 -6.17 6.26
N LYS A 66 6.42 -6.04 4.96
CA LYS A 66 5.75 -4.84 4.45
C LYS A 66 4.40 -4.75 5.15
N GLY A 67 4.05 -3.56 5.65
CA GLY A 67 2.67 -3.28 6.03
C GLY A 67 1.74 -3.67 4.88
N ARG A 68 0.48 -4.03 5.15
CA ARG A 68 -0.52 -4.17 4.08
C ARG A 68 -0.57 -2.84 3.33
N GLY A 69 0.22 -2.72 2.26
CA GLY A 69 0.14 -1.59 1.37
C GLY A 69 -1.28 -1.56 0.85
N LYS A 70 -1.87 -0.37 0.75
CA LYS A 70 -2.97 -0.20 -0.20
C LYS A 70 -2.47 -0.77 -1.53
N PRO A 71 -3.24 -1.63 -2.21
CA PRO A 71 -2.86 -2.05 -3.55
C PRO A 71 -2.52 -0.80 -4.34
N SER A 72 -1.36 -0.82 -4.99
CA SER A 72 -0.92 0.26 -5.85
C SER A 72 -1.96 0.36 -6.96
N ALA A 73 -2.90 1.32 -6.83
CA ALA A 73 -3.93 1.53 -7.83
C ALA A 73 -3.23 1.62 -9.18
N ASP A 74 -3.62 0.73 -10.10
CA ASP A 74 -3.06 0.73 -11.45
C ASP A 74 -3.23 2.16 -12.03
N PRO A 75 -2.13 2.87 -12.35
CA PRO A 75 -2.20 4.24 -12.85
C PRO A 75 -2.97 4.35 -14.17
N LYS A 76 -3.26 3.24 -14.86
CA LYS A 76 -4.10 3.16 -16.05
C LYS A 76 -5.52 2.63 -15.79
N ALA A 77 -5.88 2.34 -14.53
CA ALA A 77 -7.23 1.89 -14.17
C ALA A 77 -8.31 2.88 -14.63
N TRP A 78 -8.04 4.19 -14.53
CA TRP A 78 -8.99 5.22 -14.95
C TRP A 78 -9.28 5.20 -16.46
N LEU A 79 -8.28 4.84 -17.29
CA LEU A 79 -8.46 4.69 -18.73
C LEU A 79 -9.37 3.49 -19.03
N LYS A 80 -8.99 2.31 -18.53
CA LYS A 80 -9.70 1.06 -18.81
C LYS A 80 -11.15 1.10 -18.31
N TYR A 81 -11.36 1.46 -17.05
CA TYR A 81 -12.70 1.45 -16.46
C TYR A 81 -13.51 2.68 -16.86
N GLY A 82 -12.87 3.83 -17.10
CA GLY A 82 -13.54 5.02 -17.62
C GLY A 82 -14.09 4.81 -19.04
N GLU A 83 -13.31 4.15 -19.89
CA GLU A 83 -13.72 3.72 -21.24
C GLU A 83 -14.91 2.76 -21.19
N GLU A 84 -14.80 1.67 -20.41
CA GLU A 84 -15.86 0.66 -20.30
C GLU A 84 -17.18 1.25 -19.79
N ILE A 85 -17.14 2.18 -18.83
CA ILE A 85 -18.33 2.90 -18.35
C ILE A 85 -18.93 3.75 -19.47
N CYS A 86 -18.10 4.49 -20.23
CA CYS A 86 -18.60 5.34 -21.32
C CYS A 86 -19.18 4.51 -22.47
N GLU A 87 -18.56 3.39 -22.85
CA GLU A 87 -19.11 2.49 -23.86
C GLU A 87 -20.47 1.91 -23.46
N LEU A 88 -20.65 1.55 -22.19
CA LEU A 88 -21.93 1.08 -21.68
C LEU A 88 -23.01 2.17 -21.77
N GLU A 89 -22.64 3.42 -21.52
CA GLU A 89 -23.53 4.57 -21.69
C GLU A 89 -23.88 4.84 -23.16
N GLU A 90 -22.90 4.74 -24.07
CA GLU A 90 -23.12 4.83 -25.51
C GLU A 90 -24.06 3.72 -26.02
N LYS A 91 -24.03 2.53 -25.39
CA LYS A 91 -24.97 1.42 -25.64
C LYS A 91 -26.36 1.65 -25.03
N GLY A 92 -26.63 2.82 -24.46
CA GLY A 92 -27.93 3.22 -23.90
C GLY A 92 -28.14 2.85 -22.43
N MET A 93 -27.11 2.40 -21.71
CA MET A 93 -27.22 2.10 -20.28
C MET A 93 -27.19 3.41 -19.46
N LYS A 94 -28.02 3.49 -18.41
CA LYS A 94 -27.94 4.61 -17.47
C LYS A 94 -26.57 4.63 -16.77
N PRO A 95 -25.98 5.81 -16.50
CA PRO A 95 -24.66 5.94 -15.89
C PRO A 95 -24.47 5.13 -14.61
N GLU A 96 -25.50 5.09 -13.78
CA GLU A 96 -25.47 4.40 -12.49
C GLU A 96 -25.47 2.88 -12.64
N ALA A 97 -26.15 2.38 -13.66
CA ALA A 97 -26.16 0.96 -14.00
C ALA A 97 -24.84 0.54 -14.65
N ALA A 98 -24.23 1.41 -15.48
CA ALA A 98 -22.91 1.17 -16.05
C ALA A 98 -21.83 1.07 -14.95
N ILE A 99 -21.83 2.01 -14.00
CA ILE A 99 -20.91 1.98 -12.84
C ILE A 99 -21.14 0.73 -11.98
N ALA A 100 -22.40 0.37 -11.71
CA ALA A 100 -22.71 -0.83 -10.93
C ALA A 100 -22.23 -2.11 -11.62
N ARG A 101 -22.39 -2.20 -12.95
CA ARG A 101 -21.93 -3.34 -13.76
C ARG A 101 -20.42 -3.47 -13.72
N VAL A 102 -19.68 -2.38 -13.98
CA VAL A 102 -18.21 -2.37 -13.94
C VAL A 102 -17.71 -2.67 -12.53
N SER A 103 -18.35 -2.12 -11.49
CA SER A 103 -18.02 -2.45 -10.10
C SER A 103 -18.21 -3.94 -9.80
N ALA A 104 -19.28 -4.57 -10.28
CA ALA A 104 -19.51 -6.00 -10.11
C ALA A 104 -18.45 -6.85 -10.85
N THR A 105 -18.07 -6.46 -12.07
CA THR A 105 -17.02 -7.14 -12.84
C THR A 105 -15.67 -7.09 -12.14
N ILE A 106 -15.28 -5.92 -11.63
CA ILE A 106 -14.02 -5.72 -10.91
C ILE A 106 -14.01 -6.53 -9.60
N ASN A 107 -15.09 -6.42 -8.81
CA ASN A 107 -15.18 -7.07 -7.50
C ASN A 107 -15.22 -8.61 -7.58
N ASN A 108 -15.55 -9.19 -8.74
CA ASN A 108 -15.55 -10.63 -8.97
C ASN A 108 -14.19 -11.18 -9.46
N GLY A 109 -13.28 -10.33 -9.97
CA GLY A 109 -12.04 -10.79 -10.61
C GLY A 109 -10.74 -10.20 -10.04
N LEU A 110 -10.79 -9.07 -9.33
CA LEU A 110 -9.60 -8.36 -8.86
C LEU A 110 -9.66 -8.12 -7.35
N ASN A 111 -8.50 -8.26 -6.71
CA ASN A 111 -8.31 -7.93 -5.29
C ASN A 111 -8.36 -6.41 -5.02
N GLU A 112 -8.54 -5.60 -6.07
CA GLU A 112 -8.76 -4.15 -6.02
C GLU A 112 -10.24 -3.83 -6.04
N LYS A 113 -10.75 -3.32 -4.93
CA LYS A 113 -12.13 -2.86 -4.83
C LYS A 113 -12.19 -1.36 -5.05
N TYR A 114 -12.57 -0.93 -6.26
CA TYR A 114 -12.91 0.46 -6.52
C TYR A 114 -14.31 0.78 -6.00
N ASN A 115 -14.43 1.86 -5.24
CA ASN A 115 -15.73 2.33 -4.79
C ASN A 115 -16.46 3.10 -5.90
N ARG A 116 -17.78 3.29 -5.75
CA ARG A 116 -18.61 4.02 -6.73
C ARG A 116 -18.04 5.40 -7.07
N THR A 117 -17.56 6.15 -6.07
CA THR A 117 -17.00 7.49 -6.24
C THR A 117 -15.72 7.48 -7.09
N GLN A 118 -14.86 6.48 -6.94
CA GLN A 118 -13.66 6.32 -7.76
C GLN A 118 -14.02 6.00 -9.22
N LEU A 119 -14.97 5.10 -9.45
CA LEU A 119 -15.44 4.77 -10.80
C LEU A 119 -16.10 5.98 -11.49
N GLN A 120 -16.81 6.80 -10.73
CA GLN A 120 -17.36 8.06 -11.24
C GLN A 120 -16.26 9.04 -11.65
N LYS A 121 -15.19 9.18 -10.83
CA LYS A 121 -14.02 9.99 -11.20
C LYS A 121 -13.34 9.47 -12.46
N PHE A 122 -13.19 8.16 -12.62
CA PHE A 122 -12.59 7.56 -13.81
C PHE A 122 -13.38 7.87 -15.08
N ARG A 123 -14.71 7.76 -15.01
CA ARG A 123 -15.61 8.17 -16.11
C ARG A 123 -15.43 9.66 -16.46
N ASP A 124 -15.44 10.54 -15.45
CA ASP A 124 -15.35 11.97 -15.67
C ASP A 124 -13.98 12.39 -16.23
N GLU A 125 -12.90 11.77 -15.76
CA GLU A 125 -11.53 11.96 -16.27
C GLU A 125 -11.40 11.45 -17.71
N TYR A 126 -11.94 10.26 -18.02
CA TYR A 126 -11.93 9.70 -19.37
C TYR A 126 -12.72 10.59 -20.36
N ARG A 127 -13.91 11.07 -19.97
CA ARG A 127 -14.68 12.01 -20.81
C ARG A 127 -13.92 13.30 -21.08
N LYS A 128 -13.29 13.88 -20.06
CA LYS A 128 -12.46 15.08 -20.22
C LYS A 128 -11.32 14.82 -21.21
N ALA A 129 -10.61 13.69 -21.07
CA ALA A 129 -9.54 13.32 -21.99
C ALA A 129 -10.06 13.16 -23.44
N ARG A 130 -11.18 12.47 -23.64
CA ARG A 130 -11.77 12.23 -24.97
C ARG A 130 -12.25 13.53 -25.64
N HIS A 131 -12.86 14.44 -24.88
CA HIS A 131 -13.28 15.74 -25.40
C HIS A 131 -12.09 16.66 -25.73
N SER A 132 -11.02 16.63 -24.93
CA SER A 132 -9.79 17.37 -25.22
C SER A 132 -9.07 16.85 -26.47
N SER A 133 -9.12 15.55 -26.75
CA SER A 133 -8.51 14.95 -27.95
C SER A 133 -9.29 15.16 -29.25
N GLN A 134 -10.58 15.52 -29.19
CA GLN A 134 -11.39 15.85 -30.38
C GLN A 134 -11.34 17.34 -30.75
N ALA A 135 -10.67 18.17 -29.95
CA ALA A 135 -10.55 19.61 -30.15
C ALA A 135 -9.20 20.05 -30.76
N GLN A 136 -8.39 19.09 -31.23
CA GLN A 136 -7.17 19.31 -32.03
C GLN A 136 -7.36 18.73 -33.43
#